data_AF-A0A2A5NXS1-F1
#
_entry.id   AF-A0A2A5NXS1-F1
#
_cell.length_a   1.000
_cell.length_b   1.000
_cell.length_c   1.000
_cell.angle_alpha   90.00
_cell.angle_beta   90.00
_cell.angle_gamma   90.00
#
_symmetry.space_group_name_H-M   'P 1'
#
loop_
_entity.id
_entity.type
_entity.pdbx_description
1 polymer ?
#
loop_
_entity_poly.entity_id
_entity_poly.type
_entity_poly.pdbx_seq_one_letter_code
_entity_poly.pdbx_strand_id
1 'polypeptide(L)'
;MLPASLFMLIWLGILVFIAGGWPLAPPLGSWRPGVSRAVPGVGMTAIWWALTVATVLVAQLFMAWPEFLPYGVVGFWLTLLWGVNLASWPLAGKVRPSIALVVGAIVIYGATSAIYYGLVKPSIVPPDYMVGLLLWHVAWLLVFSPAFITQGSPFRRLKQPGLGVAELVLSFILAYVSWDVFTLRMGLATPQFSFGVAASGVIMWSLAYSWAFSFAGVAKYRQPKRGVLAFMVMVAIVAAWTAIMWAPLQWPEPKLPIELAATYFNLCVVMPALVAHNAFWLRAPLAPPTPLGAPPPDQGV
;
A
#
# COMPACT_ATOMS: atom_id res chain seq x y z
N MET A 1 -2.48 -15.22 -13.51
CA MET A 1 -1.40 -14.26 -13.17
C MET A 1 -1.84 -13.14 -12.22
N LEU A 2 -3.04 -12.54 -12.37
CA LEU A 2 -3.51 -11.44 -11.51
C LEU A 2 -3.49 -11.70 -9.98
N PRO A 3 -3.82 -12.89 -9.44
CA PRO A 3 -3.72 -13.11 -7.99
C PRO A 3 -2.28 -13.12 -7.47
N ALA A 4 -1.31 -13.49 -8.31
CA ALA A 4 0.10 -13.57 -7.93
C ALA A 4 0.74 -12.18 -7.74
N SER A 5 0.18 -11.11 -8.33
CA SER A 5 0.71 -9.76 -8.14
C SER A 5 0.48 -9.20 -6.74
N LEU A 6 -0.36 -9.83 -5.90
CA LEU A 6 -0.43 -9.47 -4.48
C LEU A 6 0.82 -9.87 -3.71
N PHE A 7 1.48 -10.98 -4.09
CA PHE A 7 2.76 -11.39 -3.53
C PHE A 7 3.86 -10.38 -3.87
N MET A 8 3.77 -9.79 -5.07
CA MET A 8 4.62 -8.69 -5.47
C MET A 8 4.44 -7.49 -4.53
N LEU A 9 3.21 -7.15 -4.13
CA LEU A 9 2.97 -6.07 -3.16
C LEU A 9 3.48 -6.38 -1.76
N ILE A 10 3.36 -7.63 -1.30
CA ILE A 10 3.91 -8.07 -0.02
C ILE A 10 5.42 -7.83 -0.01
N TRP A 11 6.14 -8.36 -0.99
CA TRP A 11 7.59 -8.17 -1.05
C TRP A 11 8.01 -6.72 -1.25
N LEU A 12 7.26 -5.96 -2.05
CA LEU A 12 7.51 -4.53 -2.20
C LEU A 12 7.40 -3.82 -0.86
N GLY A 13 6.33 -4.10 -0.11
CA GLY A 13 6.12 -3.51 1.21
C GLY A 13 7.17 -3.95 2.24
N ILE A 14 7.57 -5.22 2.24
CA ILE A 14 8.65 -5.70 3.10
C ILE A 14 9.96 -4.97 2.78
N LEU A 15 10.36 -4.92 1.49
CA LEU A 15 11.61 -4.30 1.07
C LEU A 15 11.63 -2.79 1.37
N VAL A 16 10.52 -2.10 1.16
CA VAL A 16 10.44 -0.64 1.30
C VAL A 16 10.17 -0.21 2.75
N PHE A 17 9.15 -0.77 3.40
CA PHE A 17 8.68 -0.28 4.71
C PHE A 17 9.33 -0.98 5.90
N ILE A 18 9.83 -2.21 5.73
CA ILE A 18 10.43 -2.99 6.83
C ILE A 18 11.95 -3.00 6.72
N ALA A 19 12.48 -3.35 5.55
CA ALA A 19 13.91 -3.39 5.29
C ALA A 19 14.50 -2.01 4.90
N GLY A 20 13.66 -0.98 4.72
CA GLY A 20 14.09 0.39 4.44
C GLY A 20 14.94 0.54 3.17
N GLY A 21 14.64 -0.24 2.13
CA GLY A 21 15.36 -0.21 0.84
C GLY A 21 16.65 -1.04 0.79
N TRP A 22 17.01 -1.75 1.87
CA TRP A 22 18.18 -2.64 1.87
C TRP A 22 18.05 -3.74 0.79
N PRO A 23 19.15 -4.11 0.10
CA PRO A 23 20.54 -3.68 0.32
C PRO A 23 21.00 -2.43 -0.44
N LEU A 24 20.25 -1.97 -1.43
CA LEU A 24 20.78 -1.00 -2.40
C LEU A 24 20.14 0.38 -2.28
N ALA A 25 18.85 0.48 -2.03
CA ALA A 25 18.13 1.74 -1.99
C ALA A 25 18.11 2.38 -0.57
N PRO A 26 18.18 3.72 -0.46
CA PRO A 26 18.00 4.42 0.80
C PRO A 26 16.61 4.19 1.42
N PRO A 27 16.43 4.42 2.73
CA PRO A 27 17.43 4.98 3.67
C PRO A 27 18.46 3.98 4.23
N LEU A 28 18.24 2.67 4.12
CA LEU A 28 19.09 1.65 4.78
C LEU A 28 19.97 0.83 3.82
N GLY A 29 19.89 1.10 2.51
CA GLY A 29 20.76 0.51 1.49
C GLY A 29 22.05 1.29 1.26
N SER A 30 22.86 0.78 0.32
CA SER A 30 24.23 1.25 0.08
C SER A 30 24.36 2.47 -0.84
N TRP A 31 23.29 2.90 -1.52
CA TRP A 31 23.34 4.03 -2.44
C TRP A 31 23.69 5.35 -1.72
N ARG A 32 24.48 6.19 -2.39
CA ARG A 32 24.93 7.50 -1.90
C ARG A 32 24.69 8.57 -2.97
N PRO A 33 24.49 9.85 -2.57
CA PRO A 33 24.50 10.97 -3.51
C PRO A 33 25.75 10.95 -4.40
N GLY A 34 25.60 11.27 -5.68
CA GLY A 34 26.68 11.20 -6.68
C GLY A 34 26.87 9.83 -7.35
N VAL A 35 26.18 8.78 -6.89
CA VAL A 35 26.18 7.46 -7.56
C VAL A 35 24.94 7.33 -8.44
N SER A 36 25.07 6.65 -9.59
CA SER A 36 23.94 6.40 -10.49
C SER A 36 22.75 5.78 -9.77
N ARG A 37 21.56 6.37 -9.97
CA ARG A 37 20.27 5.86 -9.46
C ARG A 37 19.83 4.56 -10.16
N ALA A 38 20.45 4.21 -11.29
CA ALA A 38 20.14 2.98 -12.01
C ALA A 38 20.55 1.72 -11.24
N VAL A 39 21.64 1.79 -10.45
CA VAL A 39 22.13 0.66 -9.65
C VAL A 39 21.10 0.22 -8.60
N PRO A 40 20.61 1.12 -7.70
CA PRO A 40 19.54 0.74 -6.78
C PRO A 40 18.21 0.46 -7.52
N GLY A 41 17.91 1.19 -8.60
CA GLY A 41 16.68 0.98 -9.37
C GLY A 41 16.56 -0.43 -9.93
N VAL A 42 17.52 -0.83 -10.77
CA VAL A 42 17.56 -2.17 -11.39
C VAL A 42 17.77 -3.25 -10.34
N GLY A 43 18.73 -3.04 -9.42
CA GLY A 43 19.10 -4.04 -8.42
C GLY A 43 17.96 -4.37 -7.45
N MET A 44 17.27 -3.36 -6.90
CA MET A 44 16.12 -3.60 -6.03
C MET A 44 14.93 -4.17 -6.78
N THR A 45 14.71 -3.76 -8.03
CA THR A 45 13.66 -4.33 -8.88
C THR A 45 13.93 -5.82 -9.14
N ALA A 46 15.18 -6.21 -9.40
CA ALA A 46 15.57 -7.60 -9.59
C ALA A 46 15.40 -8.44 -8.30
N ILE A 47 15.84 -7.91 -7.14
CA ILE A 47 15.64 -8.56 -5.83
C ILE A 47 14.15 -8.78 -5.56
N TRP A 48 13.34 -7.74 -5.79
CA TRP A 48 11.90 -7.79 -5.63
C TRP A 48 11.24 -8.86 -6.50
N TRP A 49 11.60 -8.93 -7.78
CA TRP A 49 11.12 -9.96 -8.69
C TRP A 49 11.56 -11.36 -8.27
N ALA A 50 12.82 -11.55 -7.92
CA ALA A 50 13.36 -12.84 -7.50
C ALA A 50 12.62 -13.39 -6.26
N LEU A 51 12.44 -12.54 -5.25
CA LEU A 51 11.71 -12.91 -4.02
C LEU A 51 10.23 -13.22 -4.31
N THR A 52 9.59 -12.41 -5.15
CA THR A 52 8.19 -12.63 -5.57
C THR A 52 8.02 -13.96 -6.28
N VAL A 53 8.84 -14.24 -7.30
CA VAL A 53 8.77 -15.48 -8.08
C VAL A 53 9.03 -16.70 -7.18
N ALA A 54 10.08 -16.65 -6.35
CA ALA A 54 10.40 -17.73 -5.43
C ALA A 54 9.21 -18.04 -4.49
N THR A 55 8.59 -17.02 -3.89
CA THR A 55 7.44 -17.24 -3.02
C THR A 55 6.21 -17.73 -3.76
N VAL A 56 5.93 -17.23 -4.97
CA VAL A 56 4.81 -17.71 -5.78
C VAL A 56 4.99 -19.19 -6.14
N LEU A 57 6.20 -19.61 -6.52
CA LEU A 57 6.51 -21.01 -6.82
C LEU A 57 6.30 -21.92 -5.60
N VAL A 58 6.76 -21.48 -4.41
CA VAL A 58 6.54 -22.22 -3.16
C VAL A 58 5.05 -22.26 -2.79
N ALA A 59 4.34 -21.15 -2.93
CA ALA A 59 2.91 -21.05 -2.63
C ALA A 59 2.07 -22.00 -3.49
N GLN A 60 2.44 -22.19 -4.77
CA GLN A 60 1.75 -23.12 -5.68
C GLN A 60 1.84 -24.59 -5.23
N LEU A 61 2.79 -24.94 -4.37
CA LEU A 61 2.89 -26.30 -3.81
C LEU A 61 1.79 -26.60 -2.77
N PHE A 62 1.17 -25.56 -2.19
CA PHE A 62 0.25 -25.70 -1.06
C PHE A 62 -1.13 -25.05 -1.26
N MET A 63 -1.31 -24.25 -2.32
CA MET A 63 -2.52 -23.47 -2.55
C MET A 63 -2.96 -23.52 -4.02
N ALA A 64 -4.27 -23.62 -4.24
CA ALA A 64 -4.85 -23.48 -5.58
C ALA A 64 -4.95 -22.01 -6.02
N TRP A 65 -4.95 -21.75 -7.32
CA TRP A 65 -4.99 -20.39 -7.89
C TRP A 65 -6.05 -19.43 -7.31
N PRO A 66 -7.30 -19.86 -7.04
CA PRO A 66 -8.30 -18.97 -6.43
C PRO A 66 -7.92 -18.53 -4.99
N GLU A 67 -7.18 -19.36 -4.25
CA GLU A 67 -6.77 -19.10 -2.87
C GLU A 67 -5.74 -17.96 -2.75
N PHE A 68 -5.06 -17.63 -3.86
CA PHE A 68 -4.02 -16.60 -3.89
C PHE A 68 -4.56 -15.20 -3.59
N LEU A 69 -5.81 -14.91 -3.98
CA LEU A 69 -6.43 -13.61 -3.75
C LEU A 69 -6.63 -13.32 -2.25
N PRO A 70 -7.43 -14.10 -1.51
CA PRO A 70 -7.61 -13.85 -0.08
C PRO A 70 -6.30 -13.95 0.71
N TYR A 71 -5.43 -14.92 0.38
CA TYR A 71 -4.12 -15.03 1.03
C TYR A 71 -3.25 -13.79 0.78
N GLY A 72 -3.18 -13.34 -0.47
CA GLY A 72 -2.39 -12.18 -0.87
C GLY A 72 -2.92 -10.88 -0.26
N VAL A 73 -4.23 -10.70 -0.14
CA VAL A 73 -4.83 -9.52 0.50
C VAL A 73 -4.53 -9.50 2.00
N VAL A 74 -4.63 -10.63 2.70
CA VAL A 74 -4.25 -10.74 4.12
C VAL A 74 -2.77 -10.39 4.30
N GLY A 75 -1.89 -10.94 3.47
CA GLY A 75 -0.46 -10.65 3.56
C GLY A 75 -0.11 -9.20 3.24
N PHE A 76 -0.75 -8.61 2.23
CA PHE A 76 -0.56 -7.20 1.90
C PHE A 76 -1.06 -6.30 3.03
N TRP A 77 -2.22 -6.61 3.60
CA TRP A 77 -2.75 -5.92 4.77
C TRP A 77 -1.79 -6.00 5.96
N LEU A 78 -1.29 -7.18 6.32
CA LEU A 78 -0.31 -7.37 7.40
C LEU A 78 0.98 -6.59 7.13
N THR A 79 1.42 -6.56 5.88
CA THR A 79 2.64 -5.83 5.47
C THR A 79 2.49 -4.33 5.72
N LEU A 80 1.36 -3.74 5.36
CA LEU A 80 1.09 -2.33 5.61
C LEU A 80 0.80 -2.05 7.08
N LEU A 81 0.07 -2.94 7.75
CA LEU A 81 -0.20 -2.82 9.18
C LEU A 81 1.11 -2.78 9.98
N TRP A 82 2.01 -3.71 9.71
CA TRP A 82 3.24 -3.77 10.47
C TRP A 82 4.28 -2.77 9.97
N GLY A 83 4.53 -2.71 8.66
CA GLY A 83 5.57 -1.87 8.07
C GLY A 83 5.26 -0.37 8.12
N VAL A 84 3.99 0.02 7.87
CA VAL A 84 3.59 1.44 7.84
C VAL A 84 2.99 1.86 9.17
N ASN A 85 1.89 1.21 9.59
CA ASN A 85 1.10 1.69 10.72
C ASN A 85 1.83 1.50 12.06
N LEU A 86 2.44 0.33 12.29
CA LEU A 86 3.28 0.08 13.46
C LEU A 86 4.74 0.52 13.25
N ALA A 87 5.08 1.06 12.08
CA ALA A 87 6.44 1.47 11.71
C ALA A 87 7.51 0.40 12.01
N SER A 88 7.19 -0.87 11.74
CA SER A 88 8.04 -2.05 12.02
C SER A 88 8.46 -2.20 13.49
N TRP A 89 7.68 -1.68 14.44
CA TRP A 89 7.94 -1.86 15.87
C TRP A 89 7.87 -3.36 16.25
N PRO A 90 8.76 -3.86 17.13
CA PRO A 90 9.84 -3.14 17.85
C PRO A 90 11.19 -3.11 17.11
N LEU A 91 11.27 -3.57 15.87
CA LEU A 91 12.53 -3.79 15.14
C LEU A 91 13.16 -2.51 14.60
N ALA A 92 12.35 -1.52 14.23
CA ALA A 92 12.82 -0.29 13.60
C ALA A 92 13.93 0.39 14.41
N GLY A 93 15.08 0.61 13.76
CA GLY A 93 16.27 1.24 14.35
C GLY A 93 17.04 0.40 15.37
N LYS A 94 16.60 -0.82 15.69
CA LYS A 94 17.23 -1.69 16.70
C LYS A 94 17.98 -2.89 16.12
N VAL A 95 17.64 -3.30 14.90
CA VAL A 95 18.26 -4.46 14.24
C VAL A 95 18.83 -4.07 12.87
N ARG A 96 19.74 -4.90 12.36
CA ARG A 96 20.26 -4.72 11.00
C ARG A 96 19.12 -4.86 9.97
N PRO A 97 19.13 -4.10 8.86
CA PRO A 97 18.05 -4.15 7.87
C PRO A 97 17.85 -5.54 7.25
N SER A 98 18.93 -6.31 7.08
CA SER A 98 18.85 -7.71 6.62
C SER A 98 18.13 -8.63 7.61
N ILE A 99 18.28 -8.39 8.91
CA ILE A 99 17.55 -9.12 9.95
C ILE A 99 16.09 -8.68 9.95
N ALA A 100 15.83 -7.36 9.84
CA ALA A 100 14.47 -6.84 9.71
C ALA A 100 13.74 -7.41 8.47
N LEU A 101 14.44 -7.60 7.35
CA LEU A 101 13.90 -8.25 6.14
C LEU A 101 13.45 -9.70 6.43
N VAL A 102 14.34 -10.52 7.03
CA VAL A 102 14.06 -11.94 7.29
C VAL A 102 12.96 -12.10 8.34
N VAL A 103 13.06 -11.41 9.48
CA VAL A 103 12.01 -11.42 10.52
C VAL A 103 10.72 -10.84 9.95
N GLY A 104 10.83 -9.79 9.14
CA GLY A 104 9.82 -9.19 8.27
C GLY A 104 8.95 -10.24 7.57
N ALA A 105 9.62 -10.99 6.70
CA ALA A 105 9.00 -12.03 5.89
C ALA A 105 8.41 -13.16 6.75
N ILE A 106 9.12 -13.63 7.78
CA ILE A 106 8.63 -14.71 8.65
C ILE A 106 7.34 -14.30 9.37
N VAL A 107 7.31 -13.11 9.97
CA VAL A 107 6.13 -12.62 10.70
C VAL A 107 4.96 -12.40 9.75
N ILE A 108 5.18 -11.78 8.59
CA ILE A 108 4.11 -11.51 7.63
C ILE A 108 3.55 -12.82 7.07
N TYR A 109 4.39 -13.69 6.51
CA TYR A 109 3.90 -14.94 5.92
C TYR A 109 3.37 -15.91 6.97
N GLY A 110 3.98 -15.96 8.16
CA GLY A 110 3.51 -16.77 9.28
C GLY A 110 2.14 -16.31 9.77
N ALA A 111 1.95 -15.02 10.02
CA ALA A 111 0.65 -14.47 10.42
C ALA A 111 -0.39 -14.55 9.29
N THR A 112 0.02 -14.36 8.03
CA THR A 112 -0.86 -14.55 6.86
C THR A 112 -1.36 -15.98 6.80
N SER A 113 -0.47 -16.96 6.96
CA SER A 113 -0.83 -18.38 6.99
C SER A 113 -1.74 -18.68 8.17
N ALA A 114 -1.44 -18.18 9.37
CA ALA A 114 -2.28 -18.39 10.55
C ALA A 114 -3.71 -17.86 10.35
N ILE A 115 -3.86 -16.64 9.82
CA ILE A 115 -5.17 -16.04 9.54
C ILE A 115 -5.87 -16.78 8.40
N TYR A 116 -5.17 -17.07 7.31
CA TYR A 116 -5.75 -17.72 6.15
C TYR A 116 -6.23 -19.14 6.47
N TYR A 117 -5.36 -19.98 7.03
CA TYR A 117 -5.69 -21.36 7.37
C TYR A 117 -6.58 -21.49 8.60
N GLY A 118 -6.54 -20.51 9.52
CA GLY A 118 -7.36 -20.49 10.71
C GLY A 118 -8.77 -19.95 10.50
N LEU A 119 -8.96 -18.97 9.62
CA LEU A 119 -10.24 -18.26 9.46
C LEU A 119 -10.84 -18.36 8.06
N VAL A 120 -10.03 -18.26 7.01
CA VAL A 120 -10.52 -18.11 5.64
C VAL A 120 -10.73 -19.47 4.95
N LYS A 121 -9.72 -20.33 4.94
CA LYS A 121 -9.80 -21.67 4.35
C LYS A 121 -10.90 -22.55 4.98
N PRO A 122 -11.08 -22.59 6.31
CA PRO A 122 -12.20 -23.31 6.91
C PRO A 122 -13.55 -22.60 6.74
N SER A 123 -13.61 -21.47 6.02
CA SER A 123 -14.82 -20.68 5.77
C SER A 123 -15.52 -20.16 7.04
N ILE A 124 -14.76 -19.94 8.13
CA ILE A 124 -15.28 -19.23 9.32
C ILE A 124 -15.59 -17.77 8.94
N VAL A 125 -14.76 -17.17 8.10
CA VAL A 125 -15.02 -15.89 7.45
C VAL A 125 -15.05 -16.10 5.93
N PRO A 126 -16.15 -15.71 5.23
CA PRO A 126 -16.22 -15.82 3.79
C PRO A 126 -15.06 -15.07 3.11
N PRO A 127 -14.36 -15.68 2.12
CA PRO A 127 -13.21 -15.05 1.47
C PRO A 127 -13.50 -13.68 0.88
N ASP A 128 -14.64 -13.52 0.20
CA ASP A 128 -15.01 -12.26 -0.46
C ASP A 128 -15.32 -11.15 0.56
N TYR A 129 -15.95 -11.53 1.68
CA TYR A 129 -16.19 -10.61 2.79
C TYR A 129 -14.87 -10.12 3.39
N MET A 130 -13.94 -11.04 3.65
CA MET A 130 -12.62 -10.71 4.20
C MET A 130 -11.85 -9.78 3.26
N VAL A 131 -11.84 -10.09 1.96
CA VAL A 131 -11.14 -9.27 0.95
C VAL A 131 -11.67 -7.84 0.95
N GLY A 132 -12.99 -7.66 0.87
CA GLY A 132 -13.58 -6.32 0.88
C GLY A 132 -13.32 -5.54 2.17
N LEU A 133 -13.45 -6.20 3.32
CA LEU A 133 -13.19 -5.60 4.63
C LEU A 133 -11.72 -5.14 4.75
N LEU A 134 -10.78 -6.01 4.37
CA LEU A 134 -9.34 -5.70 4.46
C LEU A 134 -8.92 -4.63 3.48
N LEU A 135 -9.47 -4.58 2.26
CA LEU A 135 -9.20 -3.48 1.32
C LEU A 135 -9.64 -2.13 1.89
N TRP A 136 -10.82 -2.05 2.49
CA TRP A 136 -11.28 -0.83 3.15
C TRP A 136 -10.46 -0.47 4.38
N HIS A 137 -10.05 -1.49 5.13
CA HIS A 137 -9.17 -1.29 6.26
C HIS A 137 -7.82 -0.73 5.83
N VAL A 138 -7.22 -1.28 4.77
CA VAL A 138 -5.99 -0.73 4.18
C VAL A 138 -6.19 0.70 3.72
N ALA A 139 -7.30 1.02 3.05
CA ALA A 139 -7.62 2.37 2.62
C ALA A 139 -7.61 3.38 3.79
N TRP A 140 -8.33 3.07 4.87
CA TRP A 140 -8.37 3.92 6.06
C TRP A 140 -7.03 3.95 6.81
N LEU A 141 -6.32 2.83 6.88
CA LEU A 141 -4.99 2.76 7.46
C LEU A 141 -4.01 3.69 6.73
N LEU A 142 -4.02 3.72 5.40
CA LEU A 142 -3.19 4.64 4.63
C LEU A 142 -3.66 6.10 4.76
N VAL A 143 -4.96 6.35 4.96
CA VAL A 143 -5.43 7.71 5.25
C VAL A 143 -4.85 8.22 6.56
N PHE A 144 -4.96 7.44 7.63
CA PHE A 144 -4.56 7.86 8.98
C PHE A 144 -3.07 7.71 9.28
N SER A 145 -2.36 6.92 8.47
CA SER A 145 -0.95 6.60 8.64
C SER A 145 -0.05 7.82 8.89
N PRO A 146 1.00 7.68 9.72
CA PRO A 146 2.02 8.70 9.93
C PRO A 146 2.79 9.08 8.65
N ALA A 147 2.79 8.22 7.64
CA ALA A 147 3.55 8.42 6.40
C ALA A 147 2.78 9.12 5.27
N PHE A 148 1.44 9.16 5.36
CA PHE A 148 0.59 9.47 4.21
C PHE A 148 -0.38 10.63 4.50
N ILE A 149 -1.68 10.47 4.28
CA ILE A 149 -2.60 11.61 4.08
C ILE A 149 -2.73 12.51 5.31
N THR A 150 -3.19 11.98 6.45
CA THR A 150 -3.36 12.79 7.66
C THR A 150 -2.09 12.87 8.51
N GLN A 151 -1.07 12.07 8.18
CA GLN A 151 0.23 12.00 8.86
C GLN A 151 0.07 11.73 10.36
N GLY A 152 -0.69 10.69 10.69
CA GLY A 152 -0.93 10.23 12.06
C GLY A 152 -2.02 11.01 12.79
N SER A 153 -2.68 12.01 12.17
CA SER A 153 -3.78 12.72 12.82
C SER A 153 -5.05 11.84 12.83
N PRO A 154 -5.80 11.77 13.94
CA PRO A 154 -5.71 12.58 15.17
C PRO A 154 -4.69 12.10 16.21
N PHE A 155 -4.15 10.89 16.06
CA PHE A 155 -3.36 10.20 17.08
C PHE A 155 -1.87 10.57 17.15
N ARG A 156 -1.40 11.56 16.38
CA ARG A 156 0.02 11.96 16.19
C ARG A 156 0.83 12.20 17.47
N ARG A 157 0.16 12.34 18.63
CA ARG A 157 0.80 12.53 19.94
C ARG A 157 1.18 11.21 20.60
N LEU A 158 0.59 10.10 20.17
CA LEU A 158 0.92 8.76 20.64
C LEU A 158 2.23 8.28 19.98
N LYS A 159 3.04 7.56 20.74
CA LYS A 159 4.23 6.85 20.22
C LYS A 159 3.86 5.41 19.87
N GLN A 160 4.70 4.74 19.09
CA GLN A 160 4.54 3.30 18.87
C GLN A 160 4.74 2.53 20.18
N PRO A 161 3.94 1.47 20.44
CA PRO A 161 2.90 0.91 19.57
C PRO A 161 1.52 1.59 19.70
N GLY A 162 1.32 2.50 20.65
CA GLY A 162 0.02 3.12 20.94
C GLY A 162 -0.60 3.86 19.75
N LEU A 163 0.22 4.53 18.93
CA LEU A 163 -0.23 5.14 17.67
C LEU A 163 -0.84 4.10 16.73
N GLY A 164 -0.08 3.05 16.42
CA GLY A 164 -0.53 2.03 15.48
C GLY A 164 -1.74 1.24 15.98
N VAL A 165 -1.86 1.01 17.28
CA VAL A 165 -3.06 0.39 17.87
C VAL A 165 -4.28 1.29 17.74
N ALA A 166 -4.16 2.59 18.02
CA ALA A 166 -5.28 3.52 17.87
C ALA A 166 -5.75 3.64 16.41
N GLU A 167 -4.80 3.72 15.48
CA GLU A 167 -5.08 3.73 14.03
C GLU A 167 -5.70 2.40 13.56
N LEU A 168 -5.24 1.26 14.07
CA LEU A 168 -5.81 -0.05 13.78
C LEU A 168 -7.29 -0.12 14.19
N VAL A 169 -7.62 0.31 15.42
CA VAL A 169 -9.01 0.30 15.90
C VAL A 169 -9.89 1.21 15.06
N LEU A 170 -9.45 2.46 14.82
CA LEU A 170 -10.23 3.42 14.04
C LEU A 170 -10.44 2.95 12.59
N SER A 171 -9.39 2.44 11.94
CA SER A 171 -9.47 1.94 10.57
C SER A 171 -10.35 0.69 10.45
N PHE A 172 -10.41 -0.19 11.46
CA PHE A 172 -11.35 -1.32 11.45
C PHE A 172 -12.80 -0.87 11.61
N ILE A 173 -13.08 0.08 12.50
CA ILE A 173 -14.43 0.63 12.66
C ILE A 173 -14.91 1.25 11.34
N LEU A 174 -14.06 2.08 10.73
CA LEU A 174 -14.40 2.73 9.46
C LEU A 174 -14.48 1.74 8.30
N ALA A 175 -13.63 0.71 8.28
CA ALA A 175 -13.72 -0.34 7.27
C ALA A 175 -15.01 -1.16 7.39
N TYR A 176 -15.43 -1.49 8.61
CA TYR A 176 -16.70 -2.17 8.84
C TYR A 176 -17.88 -1.29 8.39
N VAL A 177 -17.88 0.00 8.72
CA VAL A 177 -18.92 0.94 8.27
C VAL A 177 -18.93 1.05 6.74
N SER A 178 -17.77 1.22 6.11
CA SER A 178 -17.60 1.27 4.66
C SER A 178 -18.08 -0.02 3.97
N TRP A 179 -17.56 -1.16 4.39
CA TRP A 179 -17.82 -2.44 3.74
C TRP A 179 -19.17 -3.04 4.14
N ASP A 180 -19.37 -3.34 5.42
CA ASP A 180 -20.53 -4.07 5.90
C ASP A 180 -21.81 -3.22 5.83
N VAL A 181 -21.76 -1.99 6.37
CA VAL A 181 -22.95 -1.15 6.47
C VAL A 181 -23.30 -0.53 5.12
N PHE A 182 -22.37 0.23 4.52
CA PHE A 182 -22.68 0.96 3.29
C PHE A 182 -22.71 0.04 2.05
N THR A 183 -21.76 -0.87 1.89
CA THR A 183 -21.70 -1.70 0.67
C THR A 183 -22.73 -2.83 0.71
N LEU A 184 -22.69 -3.66 1.75
CA LEU A 184 -23.46 -4.90 1.78
C LEU A 184 -24.91 -4.67 2.24
N ARG A 185 -25.11 -4.02 3.39
CA ARG A 185 -26.47 -3.85 3.96
C ARG A 185 -27.30 -2.79 3.26
N MET A 186 -26.70 -1.65 2.93
CA MET A 186 -27.40 -0.57 2.23
C MET A 186 -27.42 -0.74 0.71
N GLY A 187 -26.72 -1.75 0.18
CA GLY A 187 -26.69 -2.04 -1.26
C GLY A 187 -26.11 -0.89 -2.10
N LEU A 188 -25.26 -0.03 -1.51
CA LEU A 188 -24.66 1.11 -2.23
C LEU A 188 -23.58 0.69 -3.23
N ALA A 189 -23.26 -0.61 -3.33
CA ALA A 189 -22.65 -1.18 -4.51
C ALA A 189 -23.65 -1.12 -5.67
N THR A 190 -23.80 0.06 -6.27
CA THR A 190 -24.52 0.15 -7.53
C THR A 190 -23.66 -0.53 -8.61
N PRO A 191 -24.27 -1.07 -9.68
CA PRO A 191 -23.54 -1.51 -10.87
C PRO A 191 -22.64 -0.41 -11.49
N GLN A 192 -22.79 0.84 -11.02
CA GLN A 192 -22.14 2.05 -11.52
C GLN A 192 -21.03 2.56 -10.57
N PHE A 193 -20.98 2.10 -9.31
CA PHE A 193 -20.01 2.54 -8.29
C PHE A 193 -19.54 1.34 -7.48
N SER A 194 -18.44 0.72 -7.93
CA SER A 194 -17.82 -0.35 -7.17
C SER A 194 -17.08 0.21 -5.97
N PHE A 195 -17.56 -0.14 -4.78
CA PHE A 195 -16.93 0.23 -3.52
C PHE A 195 -15.48 -0.31 -3.41
N GLY A 196 -15.13 -1.36 -4.16
CA GLY A 196 -13.75 -1.85 -4.30
C GLY A 196 -12.86 -0.98 -5.19
N VAL A 197 -13.41 -0.35 -6.24
CA VAL A 197 -12.67 0.63 -7.06
C VAL A 197 -12.40 1.89 -6.24
N ALA A 198 -13.37 2.36 -5.45
CA ALA A 198 -13.18 3.46 -4.53
C ALA A 198 -12.09 3.16 -3.49
N ALA A 199 -12.14 2.01 -2.81
CA ALA A 199 -11.13 1.59 -1.83
C ALA A 199 -9.72 1.54 -2.45
N SER A 200 -9.57 0.86 -3.59
CA SER A 200 -8.29 0.78 -4.30
C SER A 200 -7.78 2.13 -4.81
N GLY A 201 -8.69 3.03 -5.20
CA GLY A 201 -8.39 4.41 -5.54
C GLY A 201 -7.86 5.20 -4.35
N VAL A 202 -8.49 5.07 -3.17
CA VAL A 202 -7.99 5.67 -1.92
C VAL A 202 -6.58 5.16 -1.61
N ILE A 203 -6.34 3.85 -1.72
CA ILE A 203 -5.03 3.25 -1.46
C ILE A 203 -3.96 3.84 -2.40
N MET A 204 -4.22 3.79 -3.71
CA MET A 204 -3.30 4.26 -4.73
C MET A 204 -3.03 5.77 -4.60
N TRP A 205 -4.07 6.60 -4.46
CA TRP A 205 -3.92 8.05 -4.37
C TRP A 205 -3.39 8.52 -3.02
N SER A 206 -3.59 7.76 -1.94
CA SER A 206 -2.90 8.01 -0.68
C SER A 206 -1.39 7.98 -0.88
N LEU A 207 -0.89 7.01 -1.64
CA LEU A 207 0.53 6.89 -1.98
C LEU A 207 0.97 7.94 -3.01
N ALA A 208 0.22 8.08 -4.12
CA ALA A 208 0.60 9.00 -5.19
C ALA A 208 0.66 10.45 -4.71
N TYR A 209 -0.39 10.93 -4.02
CA TYR A 209 -0.46 12.31 -3.58
C TYR A 209 0.58 12.65 -2.50
N SER A 210 0.84 11.71 -1.58
CA SER A 210 1.82 11.92 -0.51
C SER A 210 3.27 11.77 -0.98
N TRP A 211 3.60 10.71 -1.72
CA TRP A 211 4.98 10.38 -2.06
C TRP A 211 5.43 10.92 -3.42
N ALA A 212 4.60 10.77 -4.46
CA ALA A 212 4.96 11.23 -5.80
C ALA A 212 4.78 12.75 -5.92
N PHE A 213 3.63 13.26 -5.46
CA PHE A 213 3.32 14.69 -5.54
C PHE A 213 3.69 15.49 -4.29
N SER A 214 4.25 14.85 -3.25
CA SER A 214 4.75 15.51 -2.04
C SER A 214 3.74 16.49 -1.41
N PHE A 215 2.45 16.12 -1.41
CA PHE A 215 1.35 16.96 -0.93
C PHE A 215 1.23 18.30 -1.67
N ALA A 216 1.40 18.29 -2.99
CA ALA A 216 1.29 19.47 -3.85
C ALA A 216 0.06 20.33 -3.49
N GLY A 217 0.27 21.63 -3.33
CA GLY A 217 -0.77 22.60 -2.94
C GLY A 217 -1.04 22.72 -1.43
N VAL A 218 -0.84 21.66 -0.65
CA VAL A 218 -1.08 21.66 0.81
C VAL A 218 0.19 21.55 1.67
N ALA A 219 1.35 21.29 1.06
CA ALA A 219 2.64 21.15 1.73
C ALA A 219 3.01 22.34 2.61
N LYS A 220 2.59 23.56 2.23
CA LYS A 220 2.83 24.82 2.97
C LYS A 220 2.15 24.91 4.34
N TYR A 221 1.14 24.09 4.60
CA TYR A 221 0.40 24.12 5.87
C TYR A 221 1.07 23.24 6.94
N ARG A 222 0.84 23.59 8.21
CA ARG A 222 1.23 22.75 9.36
C ARG A 222 0.06 21.86 9.82
N GLN A 223 0.38 20.81 10.57
CA GLN A 223 -0.63 19.93 11.15
C GLN A 223 -1.36 20.60 12.33
N PRO A 224 -2.70 20.49 12.45
CA PRO A 224 -3.59 19.52 11.78
C PRO A 224 -4.16 19.99 10.44
N LYS A 225 -4.03 21.29 10.11
CA LYS A 225 -4.62 21.88 8.90
C LYS A 225 -4.16 21.17 7.62
N ARG A 226 -2.88 20.80 7.54
CA ARG A 226 -2.33 20.05 6.40
C ARG A 226 -3.05 18.71 6.19
N GLY A 227 -3.24 17.92 7.25
CA GLY A 227 -3.87 16.60 7.15
C GLY A 227 -5.32 16.70 6.68
N VAL A 228 -6.09 17.67 7.19
CA VAL A 228 -7.49 17.89 6.77
C VAL A 228 -7.56 18.32 5.30
N LEU A 229 -6.73 19.28 4.88
CA LEU A 229 -6.68 19.71 3.48
C LEU A 229 -6.22 18.58 2.54
N ALA A 230 -5.22 17.80 2.95
CA ALA A 230 -4.73 16.65 2.20
C ALA A 230 -5.83 15.59 2.03
N PHE A 231 -6.61 15.32 3.08
CA PHE A 231 -7.74 14.41 3.02
C PHE A 231 -8.82 14.90 2.05
N MET A 232 -9.19 16.19 2.10
CA MET A 232 -10.16 16.74 1.15
C MET A 232 -9.69 16.67 -0.31
N VAL A 233 -8.41 16.98 -0.57
CA VAL A 233 -7.83 16.83 -1.91
C VAL A 233 -7.84 15.37 -2.35
N MET A 234 -7.47 14.44 -1.47
CA MET A 234 -7.53 13.01 -1.77
C MET A 234 -8.96 12.56 -2.11
N VAL A 235 -9.97 12.98 -1.34
CA VAL A 235 -11.38 12.65 -1.63
C VAL A 235 -11.79 13.18 -3.01
N ALA A 236 -11.44 14.41 -3.36
CA ALA A 236 -11.74 14.99 -4.67
C ALA A 236 -11.05 14.23 -5.81
N ILE A 237 -9.77 13.88 -5.64
CA ILE A 237 -9.01 13.11 -6.63
C ILE A 237 -9.58 11.70 -6.79
N VAL A 238 -9.92 11.01 -5.70
CA VAL A 238 -10.48 9.66 -5.74
C VAL A 238 -11.86 9.67 -6.41
N ALA A 239 -12.69 10.68 -6.14
CA ALA A 239 -13.98 10.83 -6.81
C ALA A 239 -13.80 11.00 -8.33
N ALA A 240 -12.90 11.89 -8.76
CA ALA A 240 -12.59 12.11 -10.17
C ALA A 240 -11.98 10.85 -10.82
N TRP A 241 -11.05 10.19 -10.14
CA TRP A 241 -10.41 8.96 -10.62
C TRP A 241 -11.40 7.82 -10.79
N THR A 242 -12.31 7.66 -9.82
CA THR A 242 -13.36 6.64 -9.89
C THR A 242 -14.30 6.91 -11.06
N ALA A 243 -14.64 8.17 -11.33
CA ALA A 243 -15.43 8.56 -12.51
C ALA A 243 -14.69 8.32 -13.84
N ILE A 244 -13.37 8.51 -13.89
CA ILE A 244 -12.56 8.21 -15.09
C ILE A 244 -12.51 6.70 -15.33
N MET A 245 -12.21 5.92 -14.29
CA MET A 245 -12.17 4.45 -14.35
C MET A 245 -13.54 3.84 -14.64
N TRP A 246 -14.61 4.64 -14.52
CA TRP A 246 -15.98 4.29 -14.89
C TRP A 246 -16.30 4.48 -16.37
N ALA A 247 -15.57 5.32 -17.11
CA ALA A 247 -15.85 5.51 -18.55
C ALA A 247 -15.78 4.20 -19.37
N PRO A 248 -14.82 3.27 -19.12
CA PRO A 248 -14.80 1.96 -19.79
C PRO A 248 -15.90 0.99 -19.32
N LEU A 249 -16.52 1.20 -18.14
CA LEU A 249 -17.63 0.38 -17.62
C LEU A 249 -18.92 0.56 -18.44
N GLN A 250 -19.01 1.64 -19.23
CA GLN A 250 -20.14 1.91 -20.13
C GLN A 250 -20.04 1.16 -21.48
N TRP A 251 -19.00 0.35 -21.69
CA TRP A 251 -18.86 -0.43 -22.92
C TRP A 251 -19.73 -1.70 -22.89
N PRO A 252 -20.41 -2.04 -24.01
CA PRO A 252 -21.44 -3.09 -24.03
C PRO A 252 -20.93 -4.52 -23.79
N GLU A 253 -19.62 -4.77 -23.79
CA GLU A 253 -19.05 -6.11 -23.54
C GLU A 253 -17.81 -6.08 -22.63
N PRO A 254 -17.97 -5.96 -21.29
CA PRO A 254 -16.89 -6.19 -20.35
C PRO A 254 -16.41 -7.66 -20.38
N LYS A 255 -15.27 -7.96 -21.01
CA LYS A 255 -14.71 -9.32 -21.06
C LYS A 255 -14.10 -9.81 -19.73
N LEU A 256 -13.93 -8.91 -18.77
CA LEU A 256 -13.60 -9.18 -17.36
C LEU A 256 -14.62 -8.43 -16.50
N PRO A 257 -14.84 -8.84 -15.23
CA PRO A 257 -15.46 -7.95 -14.26
C PRO A 257 -14.55 -6.72 -14.15
N ILE A 258 -14.89 -5.64 -14.87
CA ILE A 258 -14.03 -4.46 -15.03
C ILE A 258 -13.71 -3.86 -13.65
N GLU A 259 -14.59 -4.03 -12.66
CA GLU A 259 -14.33 -3.65 -11.27
C GLU A 259 -13.07 -4.33 -10.70
N LEU A 260 -13.01 -5.65 -10.86
CA LEU A 260 -11.86 -6.44 -10.44
C LEU A 260 -10.61 -6.00 -11.23
N ALA A 261 -10.75 -5.78 -12.54
CA ALA A 261 -9.67 -5.29 -13.37
C ALA A 261 -9.17 -3.89 -12.94
N ALA A 262 -10.06 -2.97 -12.58
CA ALA A 262 -9.73 -1.63 -12.11
C ALA A 262 -9.06 -1.65 -10.73
N THR A 263 -9.56 -2.47 -9.81
CA THR A 263 -8.92 -2.71 -8.51
C THR A 263 -7.53 -3.30 -8.70
N TYR A 264 -7.35 -4.29 -9.57
CA TYR A 264 -6.02 -4.83 -9.90
C TYR A 264 -5.13 -3.82 -10.60
N PHE A 265 -5.66 -2.99 -11.49
CA PHE A 265 -4.87 -1.94 -12.14
C PHE A 265 -4.32 -0.95 -11.11
N ASN A 266 -5.18 -0.45 -10.22
CA ASN A 266 -4.78 0.45 -9.14
C ASN A 266 -3.74 -0.20 -8.22
N LEU A 267 -4.03 -1.40 -7.71
CA LEU A 267 -3.23 -2.04 -6.67
C LEU A 267 -2.00 -2.78 -7.18
N CYS A 268 -2.07 -3.42 -8.35
CA CYS A 268 -1.06 -4.35 -8.83
C CYS A 268 -0.26 -3.84 -10.02
N VAL A 269 -0.66 -2.71 -10.62
CA VAL A 269 0.10 -2.07 -11.70
C VAL A 269 0.58 -0.69 -11.27
N VAL A 270 -0.35 0.24 -11.04
CA VAL A 270 -0.01 1.65 -10.80
C VAL A 270 0.70 1.83 -9.47
N MET A 271 0.13 1.29 -8.38
CA MET A 271 0.72 1.42 -7.05
C MET A 271 2.14 0.83 -6.96
N PRO A 272 2.41 -0.43 -7.36
CA PRO A 272 3.75 -0.99 -7.30
C PRO A 272 4.74 -0.24 -8.19
N ALA A 273 4.32 0.21 -9.38
CA ALA A 273 5.16 1.04 -10.24
C ALA A 273 5.52 2.36 -9.56
N LEU A 274 4.57 3.04 -8.91
CA LEU A 274 4.80 4.29 -8.19
C LEU A 274 5.71 4.08 -6.98
N VAL A 275 5.48 3.03 -6.18
CA VAL A 275 6.29 2.74 -5.00
C VAL A 275 7.71 2.35 -5.42
N ALA A 276 7.89 1.49 -6.42
CA ALA A 276 9.21 1.14 -6.94
C ALA A 276 9.91 2.35 -7.57
N HIS A 277 9.20 3.19 -8.32
CA HIS A 277 9.76 4.43 -8.88
C HIS A 277 10.27 5.37 -7.78
N ASN A 278 9.52 5.54 -6.70
CA ASN A 278 9.91 6.42 -5.59
C ASN A 278 11.02 5.80 -4.72
N ALA A 279 10.90 4.53 -4.34
CA ALA A 279 11.77 3.88 -3.37
C ALA A 279 13.03 3.28 -3.99
N PHE A 280 12.91 2.56 -5.12
CA PHE A 280 14.04 1.87 -5.75
C PHE A 280 14.77 2.76 -6.75
N TRP A 281 14.00 3.42 -7.62
CA TRP A 281 14.55 4.27 -8.67
C TRP A 281 14.82 5.72 -8.24
N LEU A 282 14.51 6.06 -6.97
CA LEU A 282 14.78 7.40 -6.42
C LEU A 282 14.21 8.52 -7.27
N ARG A 283 12.98 8.28 -7.73
CA ARG A 283 12.19 9.13 -8.61
C ARG A 283 12.81 9.33 -10.00
N ALA A 284 13.78 8.52 -10.40
CA ALA A 284 14.35 8.58 -11.74
C ALA A 284 13.46 7.84 -12.76
N PRO A 285 13.33 8.35 -13.99
CA PRO A 285 13.92 9.58 -14.52
C PRO A 285 13.08 10.84 -14.21
N LEU A 286 11.84 10.65 -13.73
CA LEU A 286 10.83 11.70 -13.60
C LEU A 286 11.00 12.53 -12.33
N ALA A 287 12.25 12.82 -11.90
CA ALA A 287 12.50 13.48 -10.62
C ALA A 287 11.66 14.76 -10.60
N PRO A 288 10.58 14.83 -9.79
CA PRO A 288 9.73 15.99 -9.82
C PRO A 288 10.64 17.16 -9.46
N PRO A 289 10.48 18.31 -10.15
CA PRO A 289 11.24 19.50 -9.79
C PRO A 289 11.10 19.69 -8.28
N THR A 290 12.23 20.01 -7.65
CA THR A 290 12.28 20.42 -6.25
C THR A 290 11.07 21.30 -5.93
N PRO A 291 10.50 21.23 -4.71
CA PRO A 291 9.43 22.14 -4.32
C PRO A 291 9.80 23.55 -4.76
N LEU A 292 8.90 24.26 -5.45
CA LEU A 292 9.11 25.65 -5.86
C LEU A 292 9.71 26.43 -4.68
N GLY A 293 11.00 26.79 -4.78
CA GLY A 293 11.76 27.50 -3.74
C GLY A 293 12.80 26.68 -2.95
N ALA A 294 13.02 25.40 -3.21
CA ALA A 294 14.16 24.65 -2.67
C ALA A 294 15.31 24.62 -3.70
N PRO A 295 16.54 25.06 -3.35
CA PRO A 295 17.68 24.92 -4.23
C PRO A 295 17.88 23.44 -4.59
N PRO A 296 18.41 23.13 -5.78
CA PRO A 296 18.67 21.75 -6.20
C PRO A 296 19.50 21.05 -5.11
N PRO A 297 19.10 19.85 -4.62
CA PRO A 297 19.98 19.04 -3.80
C PRO A 297 21.00 18.38 -4.73
N ASP A 298 21.84 19.20 -5.37
CA ASP A 298 22.99 18.84 -6.22
C ASP A 298 23.71 20.13 -6.64
N GLN A 299 24.23 20.90 -5.67
CA GLN A 299 25.45 21.70 -5.83
C GLN A 299 26.18 21.68 -4.49
N GLY A 300 27.37 21.06 -4.47
CA GLY A 300 28.17 20.91 -3.28
C GLY A 300 28.56 22.26 -2.66
N VAL A 301 28.43 22.31 -1.34
CA VAL A 301 29.41 22.89 -0.41
C VAL A 301 29.55 21.90 0.73
#